data_AF-B0ZUZ8-F1
#
_entry.id   AF-B0ZUZ8-F1
#
_cell.length_a   1.000
_cell.length_b   1.000
_cell.length_c   1.000
_cell.angle_alpha   90.00
_cell.angle_beta   90.00
_cell.angle_gamma   90.00
#
_symmetry.space_group_name_H-M   'P 1'
#
loop_
_entity.id
_entity.type
_entity.pdbx_description
1 polymer ?
#
loop_
_entity_poly.entity_id
_entity_poly.type
_entity_poly.pdbx_seq_one_letter_code
_entity_poly.pdbx_strand_id
1 'polypeptide(L)'
;RLKKAFKELDTYLQELLDETLDPNRPKQETESFIDLLMQIYKDQPFSIKFTHENVKAMILDIVVPGTDTAAAVVVWAMTYLIKYPEAMKKAQDEVRSVIGDKGYVSEEDIPNLPYLKAVIKESLRLE
;
A
#
# COMPACT_ATOMS: atom_id res chain seq x y z
N ARG A 1 -21.54 15.60 -4.59
CA ARG A 1 -20.09 15.32 -4.40
C ARG A 1 -19.89 13.90 -3.88
N LEU A 2 -20.36 13.56 -2.67
CA LEU A 2 -20.23 12.21 -2.09
C LEU A 2 -20.79 11.07 -2.98
N LYS A 3 -22.04 11.20 -3.46
CA LYS A 3 -22.65 10.22 -4.38
C LYS A 3 -21.86 9.99 -5.68
N LYS A 4 -21.19 11.02 -6.17
CA LYS A 4 -20.36 10.93 -7.39
C LYS A 4 -19.08 10.13 -7.08
N ALA A 5 -18.41 10.44 -5.98
CA ALA A 5 -17.21 9.73 -5.53
C ALA A 5 -17.48 8.24 -5.27
N PHE A 6 -18.58 7.89 -4.59
CA PHE A 6 -18.96 6.48 -4.41
C PHE A 6 -19.21 5.74 -5.72
N LYS A 7 -19.84 6.41 -6.69
CA LYS A 7 -20.06 5.81 -8.01
C LYS A 7 -18.75 5.57 -8.75
N GLU A 8 -17.83 6.54 -8.72
CA GLU A 8 -16.50 6.40 -9.35
C GLU A 8 -15.69 5.29 -8.69
N LEU A 9 -15.73 5.18 -7.36
CA LEU A 9 -15.07 4.13 -6.62
C LEU A 9 -15.65 2.74 -6.94
N ASP A 10 -16.96 2.61 -6.98
CA ASP A 10 -17.61 1.34 -7.34
C ASP A 10 -17.32 0.93 -8.79
N THR A 11 -17.31 1.88 -9.73
CA THR A 11 -16.89 1.63 -11.12
C THR A 11 -15.45 1.13 -11.16
N TYR A 12 -14.52 1.79 -10.47
CA TYR A 12 -13.12 1.37 -10.43
C TYR A 12 -12.95 -0.04 -9.83
N LEU A 13 -13.63 -0.32 -8.72
CA LEU A 13 -13.58 -1.66 -8.11
C LEU A 13 -14.18 -2.70 -9.04
N GLN A 14 -15.25 -2.39 -9.78
CA GLN A 14 -15.80 -3.32 -10.75
C GLN A 14 -14.81 -3.61 -11.89
N GLU A 15 -14.18 -2.59 -12.45
CA GLU A 15 -13.14 -2.74 -13.48
C GLU A 15 -11.99 -3.63 -12.99
N LEU A 16 -11.53 -3.43 -11.74
CA LEU A 16 -10.48 -4.22 -11.11
C LEU A 16 -10.87 -5.72 -10.96
N LEU A 17 -12.12 -6.00 -10.63
CA LEU A 17 -12.62 -7.38 -10.56
C LEU A 17 -12.72 -8.00 -11.95
N ASP A 18 -13.20 -7.25 -12.94
CA ASP A 18 -13.35 -7.72 -14.31
C ASP A 18 -11.97 -8.05 -14.93
N GLU A 19 -10.96 -7.23 -14.67
CA GLU A 19 -9.56 -7.50 -15.04
C GLU A 19 -9.03 -8.79 -14.40
N THR A 20 -9.35 -9.02 -13.12
CA THR A 20 -8.93 -10.23 -12.40
C THR A 20 -9.60 -11.49 -12.94
N LEU A 21 -10.81 -11.35 -13.50
CA LEU A 21 -11.57 -12.43 -14.13
C LEU A 21 -11.20 -12.68 -15.59
N ASP A 22 -10.46 -11.78 -16.24
CA ASP A 22 -10.08 -11.94 -17.64
C ASP A 22 -9.21 -13.20 -17.84
N PRO A 23 -9.67 -14.19 -18.62
CA PRO A 23 -8.87 -15.39 -18.90
C PRO A 23 -7.57 -15.09 -19.68
N ASN A 24 -7.47 -13.92 -20.31
CA ASN A 24 -6.28 -13.46 -21.01
C ASN A 24 -5.34 -12.65 -20.11
N ARG A 25 -5.69 -12.44 -18.84
CA ARG A 25 -4.81 -11.74 -17.89
C ARG A 25 -3.47 -12.48 -17.80
N PRO A 26 -2.33 -11.78 -17.97
CA PRO A 26 -1.02 -12.37 -17.79
C PRO A 26 -0.95 -13.03 -16.41
N LYS A 27 -0.53 -14.30 -16.36
CA LYS A 27 -0.29 -14.96 -15.08
C LYS A 27 0.79 -14.20 -14.33
N GLN A 28 0.42 -13.64 -13.18
CA GLN A 28 1.37 -13.00 -12.28
C GLN A 28 2.24 -14.08 -11.62
N GLU A 29 3.50 -13.76 -11.34
CA GLU A 29 4.41 -14.67 -10.61
C GLU A 29 3.95 -14.88 -9.16
N THR A 30 3.29 -13.88 -8.59
CA THR A 30 2.76 -13.89 -7.22
C THR A 30 1.27 -13.60 -7.24
N GLU A 31 0.51 -14.37 -6.46
CA GLU A 31 -0.92 -14.16 -6.28
C GLU A 31 -1.18 -12.89 -5.48
N SER A 32 -2.04 -12.00 -5.99
CA SER A 32 -2.43 -10.79 -5.27
C SER A 32 -3.51 -11.07 -4.22
N PHE A 33 -3.70 -10.14 -3.29
CA PHE A 33 -4.82 -10.19 -2.35
C PHE A 33 -6.19 -10.30 -3.05
N ILE A 34 -6.35 -9.63 -4.20
CA ILE A 34 -7.59 -9.65 -4.98
C ILE A 34 -7.78 -11.02 -5.63
N ASP A 35 -6.71 -11.64 -6.13
CA ASP A 35 -6.73 -12.99 -6.68
C ASP A 35 -7.24 -14.00 -5.63
N LEU A 36 -6.72 -13.91 -4.39
CA LEU A 36 -7.17 -14.73 -3.26
C LEU A 36 -8.66 -14.53 -2.94
N LEU A 37 -9.13 -13.28 -2.87
CA LEU A 37 -10.54 -12.99 -2.64
C LEU A 37 -11.43 -13.53 -3.78
N MET A 38 -10.96 -13.45 -5.01
CA MET A 38 -11.66 -13.96 -6.18
C MET A 38 -11.67 -15.48 -6.22
N GLN A 39 -10.62 -16.14 -5.74
CA GLN A 39 -10.61 -17.59 -5.53
C GLN A 39 -11.65 -17.97 -4.47
N ILE A 40 -11.70 -17.28 -3.33
CA ILE A 40 -12.71 -17.50 -2.29
C ILE A 40 -14.13 -17.29 -2.85
N TYR A 41 -14.32 -16.30 -3.70
CA TYR A 41 -15.58 -16.09 -4.42
C TYR A 41 -15.92 -17.23 -5.39
N LYS A 42 -14.95 -17.87 -6.03
CA LYS A 42 -15.22 -19.03 -6.90
C LYS A 42 -15.51 -20.30 -6.10
N ASP A 43 -14.72 -20.54 -5.05
CA ASP A 43 -14.77 -21.76 -4.27
C ASP A 43 -15.97 -21.81 -3.31
N GLN A 44 -16.53 -20.64 -2.95
CA GLN A 44 -17.65 -20.49 -2.01
C GLN A 44 -17.50 -21.39 -0.76
N PRO A 45 -16.37 -21.31 -0.02
CA PRO A 45 -16.06 -22.27 1.05
C PRO A 45 -16.92 -22.09 2.32
N PHE A 46 -17.73 -21.03 2.39
CA PHE A 46 -18.51 -20.67 3.56
C PHE A 46 -19.97 -21.13 3.43
N SER A 47 -20.65 -21.30 4.58
CA SER A 47 -22.09 -21.59 4.60
C SER A 47 -22.96 -20.40 4.13
N ILE A 48 -22.38 -19.20 4.09
CA ILE A 48 -23.00 -17.97 3.59
C ILE A 48 -22.38 -17.62 2.25
N LYS A 49 -23.23 -17.20 1.30
CA LYS A 49 -22.79 -16.80 -0.04
C LYS A 49 -21.84 -15.60 0.03
N PHE A 50 -20.64 -15.78 -0.50
CA PHE A 50 -19.67 -14.71 -0.66
C PHE A 50 -19.89 -14.01 -2.01
N THR A 51 -20.06 -12.69 -2.02
CA THR A 51 -20.48 -11.93 -3.21
C THR A 51 -19.39 -10.96 -3.69
N HIS A 52 -19.51 -10.45 -4.92
CA HIS A 52 -18.64 -9.38 -5.40
C HIS A 52 -18.68 -8.15 -4.49
N GLU A 53 -19.83 -7.82 -3.91
CA GLU A 53 -19.93 -6.72 -2.94
C GLU A 53 -19.10 -6.99 -1.68
N ASN A 54 -18.99 -8.25 -1.25
CA ASN A 54 -18.10 -8.61 -0.14
C ASN A 54 -16.62 -8.47 -0.55
N VAL A 55 -16.25 -8.86 -1.77
CA VAL A 55 -14.89 -8.65 -2.29
C VAL A 55 -14.55 -7.16 -2.33
N LYS A 56 -15.43 -6.34 -2.93
CA LYS A 56 -15.27 -4.87 -3.00
C LYS A 56 -15.13 -4.26 -1.61
N ALA A 57 -15.98 -4.67 -0.66
CA ALA A 57 -15.92 -4.18 0.72
C ALA A 57 -14.59 -4.54 1.40
N MET A 58 -14.11 -5.79 1.26
CA MET A 58 -12.82 -6.20 1.84
C MET A 58 -11.62 -5.46 1.25
N ILE A 59 -11.64 -5.17 -0.05
CA ILE A 59 -10.61 -4.34 -0.69
C ILE A 59 -10.61 -2.95 -0.07
N LEU A 60 -11.79 -2.33 0.08
CA LEU A 60 -11.90 -0.99 0.68
C LEU A 60 -11.48 -0.96 2.15
N ASP A 61 -11.86 -1.97 2.93
CA ASP A 61 -11.53 -2.07 4.36
C ASP A 61 -10.02 -2.15 4.62
N ILE A 62 -9.23 -2.61 3.65
CA ILE A 62 -7.76 -2.66 3.77
C ILE A 62 -7.13 -1.42 3.15
N VAL A 63 -7.53 -1.06 1.93
CA VAL A 63 -6.84 -0.01 1.15
C VAL A 63 -7.11 1.38 1.72
N VAL A 64 -8.34 1.68 2.14
CA VAL A 64 -8.69 3.03 2.61
C VAL A 64 -7.95 3.39 3.90
N PRO A 65 -7.98 2.58 4.98
CA PRO A 65 -7.25 2.90 6.19
C PRO A 65 -5.74 2.89 5.99
N GLY A 66 -5.22 1.97 5.17
CA GLY A 66 -3.78 1.87 4.89
C GLY A 66 -3.23 3.07 4.12
N THR A 67 -4.01 3.61 3.17
CA THR A 67 -3.57 4.72 2.32
C THR A 67 -3.54 6.04 3.09
N ASP A 68 -4.64 6.38 3.78
CA ASP A 68 -4.76 7.67 4.46
C ASP A 68 -3.73 7.80 5.60
N THR A 69 -3.58 6.74 6.41
CA THR A 69 -2.62 6.73 7.52
C THR A 69 -1.17 6.76 7.03
N ALA A 70 -0.81 5.98 5.99
CA ALA A 70 0.53 6.00 5.42
C ALA A 70 0.87 7.37 4.81
N ALA A 71 -0.07 8.00 4.11
CA ALA A 71 0.11 9.34 3.56
C ALA A 71 0.36 10.38 4.66
N ALA A 72 -0.40 10.33 5.75
CA ALA A 72 -0.18 11.21 6.90
C ALA A 72 1.23 11.05 7.49
N VAL A 73 1.71 9.81 7.66
CA VAL A 73 3.07 9.55 8.15
C VAL A 73 4.13 10.14 7.24
N VAL A 74 3.99 10.01 5.91
CA VAL A 74 4.94 10.59 4.95
C VAL A 74 4.95 12.12 5.04
N VAL A 75 3.78 12.75 5.12
CA VAL A 75 3.66 14.21 5.26
C VAL A 75 4.38 14.70 6.51
N TRP A 76 4.15 14.05 7.66
CA TRP A 76 4.77 14.43 8.92
C TRP A 76 6.26 14.15 8.96
N ALA A 77 6.69 12.98 8.48
CA ALA A 77 8.11 12.64 8.38
C ALA A 77 8.86 13.67 7.54
N MET A 78 8.33 14.04 6.37
CA MET A 78 8.94 15.07 5.53
C MET A 78 8.91 16.45 6.19
N THR A 79 7.82 16.81 6.88
CA THR A 79 7.72 18.06 7.63
C THR A 79 8.82 18.16 8.70
N TYR A 80 9.06 17.09 9.46
CA TYR A 80 10.13 17.06 10.47
C TYR A 80 11.52 17.09 9.83
N LEU A 81 11.75 16.33 8.75
CA LEU A 81 13.03 16.35 8.06
C LEU A 81 13.37 17.74 7.49
N ILE A 82 12.40 18.44 6.91
CA ILE A 82 12.59 19.81 6.38
C ILE A 82 12.92 20.79 7.52
N LYS A 83 12.25 20.64 8.67
CA LYS A 83 12.49 21.46 9.86
C LYS A 83 13.85 21.21 10.51
N TYR A 84 14.36 19.97 10.44
CA TYR A 84 15.62 19.54 11.04
C TYR A 84 16.61 19.05 9.96
N PRO A 85 17.30 19.98 9.25
CA PRO A 85 18.13 19.64 8.09
C PRO A 85 19.31 18.71 8.41
N GLU A 86 19.83 18.72 9.64
CA GLU A 86 20.85 17.76 10.06
C GLU A 86 20.32 16.32 10.07
N ALA A 87 19.08 16.12 10.51
CA ALA A 87 18.44 14.80 10.48
C ALA A 87 18.14 14.36 9.04
N MET A 88 17.70 15.29 8.17
CA MET A 88 17.53 15.01 6.73
C MET A 88 18.83 14.59 6.08
N LYS A 89 19.92 15.33 6.32
CA LYS A 89 21.23 15.00 5.77
C LYS A 89 21.67 13.60 6.22
N LYS A 90 21.53 13.27 7.49
CA LYS A 90 21.89 11.96 8.03
C LYS A 90 21.08 10.81 7.41
N ALA A 91 19.77 11.00 7.18
CA ALA A 91 18.94 10.01 6.50
C ALA A 91 19.33 9.82 5.03
N GLN A 92 19.63 10.91 4.32
CA GLN A 92 20.11 10.85 2.94
C GLN A 92 21.49 10.17 2.83
N ASP A 93 22.39 10.47 3.75
CA ASP A 93 23.73 9.87 3.81
C ASP A 93 23.64 8.36 4.07
N GLU A 94 22.77 7.92 4.99
CA GLU A 94 22.51 6.49 5.22
C GLU A 94 21.99 5.80 3.95
N VAL A 95 20.94 6.34 3.32
CA VAL A 95 20.35 5.75 2.11
C VAL A 95 21.39 5.68 0.98
N ARG A 96 22.16 6.75 0.73
CA ARG A 96 23.19 6.76 -0.31
C ARG A 96 24.32 5.78 -0.01
N SER A 97 24.70 5.63 1.26
CA SER A 97 25.75 4.69 1.68
C SER A 97 25.32 3.23 1.50
N VAL A 98 24.05 2.90 1.74
CA VAL A 98 23.55 1.52 1.65
C VAL A 98 23.25 1.14 0.21
N ILE A 99 22.63 2.04 -0.57
CA ILE A 99 22.21 1.76 -1.94
C ILE A 99 23.36 1.87 -2.94
N GLY A 100 24.30 2.79 -2.71
CA GLY A 100 25.43 3.02 -3.63
C GLY A 100 24.95 3.24 -5.07
N ASP A 101 25.52 2.47 -6.00
CA ASP A 101 25.25 2.58 -7.44
C ASP A 101 23.98 1.85 -7.91
N LYS A 102 23.26 1.15 -7.01
CA LYS A 102 22.03 0.42 -7.36
C LYS A 102 20.91 1.33 -7.85
N GLY A 103 20.89 2.59 -7.39
CA GLY A 103 19.96 3.63 -7.85
C GLY A 103 18.52 3.54 -7.34
N TYR A 104 18.11 2.42 -6.73
CA TYR A 104 16.78 2.27 -6.11
C TYR A 104 16.84 1.42 -4.84
N VAL A 105 15.88 1.66 -3.94
CA VAL A 105 15.69 0.89 -2.70
C VAL A 105 14.73 -0.27 -3.00
N SER A 106 15.12 -1.48 -2.59
CA SER A 106 14.27 -2.67 -2.57
C SER A 106 13.94 -3.10 -1.14
N GLU A 107 13.01 -4.03 -0.97
CA GLU A 107 12.60 -4.53 0.34
C GLU A 107 13.76 -5.16 1.13
N GLU A 108 14.70 -5.81 0.44
CA GLU A 108 15.88 -6.44 1.03
C GLU A 108 16.87 -5.42 1.63
N ASP A 109 16.81 -4.15 1.20
CA ASP A 109 17.70 -3.10 1.70
C ASP A 109 17.17 -2.48 3.00
N ILE A 110 15.86 -2.56 3.26
CA ILE A 110 15.19 -1.91 4.41
C ILE A 110 15.82 -2.27 5.77
N PRO A 111 16.19 -3.54 6.05
CA PRO A 111 16.87 -3.88 7.31
C PRO A 111 18.17 -3.12 7.54
N ASN A 112 18.84 -2.68 6.46
CA ASN A 112 20.10 -1.95 6.50
C ASN A 112 19.93 -0.43 6.59
N LEU A 113 18.70 0.08 6.75
CA LEU A 113 18.39 1.51 6.91
C LEU A 113 17.87 1.84 8.32
N PRO A 114 18.66 1.59 9.39
CA PRO A 114 18.19 1.73 10.77
C PRO A 114 17.85 3.18 11.15
N TYR A 115 18.54 4.18 10.61
CA TYR A 115 18.26 5.58 10.91
C TYR A 115 17.00 6.07 10.20
N LEU A 116 16.78 5.70 8.93
CA LEU A 116 15.52 5.98 8.24
C LEU A 116 14.34 5.34 8.98
N LYS A 117 14.52 4.11 9.48
CA LYS A 117 13.52 3.45 10.33
C LYS A 117 13.27 4.21 11.64
N ALA A 118 14.33 4.79 12.24
CA ALA A 118 14.19 5.65 13.42
C ALA A 118 13.43 6.95 13.11
N VAL A 119 13.66 7.57 11.95
CA VAL A 119 12.91 8.76 11.50
C VAL A 119 11.41 8.45 11.40
N ILE A 120 11.04 7.33 10.78
CA ILE A 120 9.63 6.93 10.66
C ILE A 120 9.02 6.68 12.04
N LYS A 121 9.73 5.95 12.91
CA LYS A 121 9.26 5.68 14.28
C LYS A 121 9.11 6.93 15.11
N GLU A 122 10.03 7.89 14.99
CA GLU A 122 9.97 9.14 15.74
C GLU A 122 8.84 10.04 15.22
N SER A 123 8.59 10.04 13.91
CA SER A 123 7.44 10.73 13.31
C SER A 123 6.13 10.17 13.87
N LEU A 124 6.01 8.84 13.92
CA LEU A 124 4.87 8.13 14.55
C LEU A 124 4.76 8.31 16.06
N ARG A 125 5.83 8.74 16.76
CA ARG A 125 5.80 8.99 18.21
C ARG A 125 5.32 10.41 18.51
N LEU A 126 5.49 11.33 17.57
CA LEU A 126 5.13 12.74 17.70
C LEU A 126 3.68 13.00 17.32
N GLU A 127 3.16 12.24 16.36
CA GLU A 127 1.73 12.18 16.01
C GLU A 127 0.98 11.16 16.85
#